data_AF-A0ABD5RPF3-F1
#
_entry.id   AF-A0ABD5RPF3-F1
#
_cell.length_a   1.000
_cell.length_b   1.000
_cell.length_c   1.000
_cell.angle_alpha   90.00
_cell.angle_beta   90.00
_cell.angle_gamma   90.00
#
_symmetry.space_group_name_H-M   'P 1'
#
loop_
_entity.id
_entity.type
_entity.pdbx_description
1 polymer ?
#
loop_
_entity_poly.entity_id
_entity_poly.type
_entity_poly.pdbx_seq_one_letter_code
_entity_poly.pdbx_strand_id
1 'polypeptide(L)' 'MPTCPNCGADHETAALCRHEREGLVVVHCPDCNFLLGRYRDPSRP' A
#
# COMPACT_ATOMS: atom_id res chain seq x y z
N MET A 1 -4.56 5.96 11.06
CA MET A 1 -3.57 4.88 10.92
C MET A 1 -4.31 3.67 10.39
N PRO A 2 -4.09 3.26 9.13
CA PRO A 2 -4.64 2.00 8.63
C PRO A 2 -4.04 0.81 9.40
N THR A 3 -4.91 -0.05 9.89
CA THR A 3 -4.54 -1.34 10.48
C THR A 3 -4.45 -2.38 9.37
N CYS A 4 -3.38 -3.17 9.34
CA CYS A 4 -3.26 -4.28 8.41
C CYS A 4 -4.24 -5.40 8.82
N PRO A 5 -5.14 -5.86 7.95
CA PRO A 5 -6.08 -6.94 8.28
C PRO A 5 -5.41 -8.31 8.40
N ASN A 6 -4.15 -8.45 7.97
CA ASN A 6 -3.42 -9.72 8.02
C ASN A 6 -2.57 -9.87 9.28
N CYS A 7 -1.69 -8.90 9.59
CA CYS A 7 -0.84 -8.97 10.78
C CYS A 7 -1.37 -8.16 11.99
N GLY A 8 -2.42 -7.35 11.81
CA GLY A 8 -2.99 -6.51 12.86
C GLY A 8 -2.14 -5.29 13.23
N ALA A 9 -1.03 -5.02 12.51
CA ALA A 9 -0.17 -3.88 12.79
C ALA A 9 -0.79 -2.56 12.31
N ASP A 10 -0.64 -1.51 13.11
CA ASP A 10 -1.03 -0.16 12.75
C ASP A 10 0.14 0.57 12.08
N HIS A 11 -0.11 1.11 10.89
CA HIS A 11 0.88 1.88 10.17
C HIS A 11 0.36 3.28 9.89
N GLU A 12 1.28 4.23 9.81
CA GLU A 12 0.99 5.50 9.17
C GLU A 12 0.86 5.31 7.66
N THR A 13 -0.04 6.04 7.03
CA THR A 13 -0.26 6.00 5.57
C THR A 13 1.01 6.37 4.78
N ALA A 14 1.90 7.17 5.37
CA ALA A 14 3.20 7.53 4.81
C ALA A 14 4.25 6.40 4.94
N ALA A 15 4.09 5.49 5.90
CA ALA A 15 4.99 4.37 6.14
C ALA A 15 4.63 3.11 5.33
N LEU A 16 3.50 3.12 4.61
CA LEU A 16 3.10 2.00 3.76
C LEU A 16 4.02 1.87 2.55
N CYS A 17 4.39 0.63 2.21
CA CYS A 17 5.18 0.34 1.02
C CYS A 17 4.33 0.54 -0.23
N ARG A 18 4.69 1.53 -1.06
CA ARG A 18 4.04 1.81 -2.34
C ARG A 18 4.96 1.37 -3.47
N HIS A 19 4.46 0.49 -4.32
CA HIS A 19 5.14 0.02 -5.51
C HIS A 19 4.42 0.54 -6.74
N GLU A 20 5.12 1.26 -7.60
CA GLU A 20 4.58 1.80 -8.84
C GLU A 20 5.03 0.92 -10.02
N ARG A 21 4.07 0.43 -10.82
CA ARG A 21 4.33 -0.30 -12.07
C ARG A 21 3.35 0.16 -13.15
N GLU A 22 3.86 0.72 -14.24
CA GLU A 22 3.07 1.05 -15.45
C GLU A 22 1.78 1.85 -15.16
N GLY A 23 1.86 2.84 -14.24
CA GLY A 23 0.70 3.65 -13.84
C GLY A 23 -0.25 2.97 -12.84
N LEU A 24 0.10 1.78 -12.35
CA LEU A 24 -0.55 1.11 -11.23
C LEU A 24 0.28 1.30 -9.96
N VAL A 25 -0.34 1.82 -8.91
CA VAL A 25 0.20 1.86 -7.56
C VAL A 25 -0.33 0.67 -6.78
N VAL A 26 0.57 -0.10 -6.18
CA VAL A 26 0.28 -1.26 -5.35
C VAL A 26 0.79 -0.95 -3.94
N VAL A 27 -0.08 -1.07 -2.95
CA VAL A 27 0.21 -0.74 -1.55
C VAL A 27 0.30 -2.02 -0.74
N HIS A 28 1.43 -2.22 -0.07
CA HIS A 28 1.71 -3.36 0.79
C HIS A 28 1.93 -2.91 2.24
N CYS A 29 1.60 -3.81 3.17
CA CYS A 29 2.01 -3.69 4.56
C CYS A 29 3.55 -3.87 4.67
N PRO A 30 4.26 -2.98 5.38
CA PRO A 30 5.72 -3.07 5.50
C PRO A 30 6.20 -4.32 6.27
N ASP A 31 5.43 -4.80 7.26
CA ASP A 31 5.84 -5.91 8.11
C ASP A 31 5.57 -7.29 7.51
N CYS A 32 4.36 -7.50 6.98
CA CYS A 32 3.93 -8.81 6.48
C CYS A 32 3.80 -8.88 4.95
N ASN A 33 4.12 -7.79 4.25
CA ASN A 33 4.03 -7.66 2.79
C ASN A 33 2.62 -7.92 2.21
N PHE A 34 1.59 -7.92 3.06
CA PHE A 34 0.21 -8.15 2.65
C PHE A 34 -0.29 -7.02 1.74
N LEU A 35 -1.00 -7.38 0.67
CA LEU A 35 -1.58 -6.43 -0.27
C LEU A 35 -2.74 -5.67 0.40
N LEU A 36 -2.54 -4.38 0.68
CA LEU A 36 -3.55 -3.51 1.28
C LEU A 36 -4.47 -2.89 0.22
N GLY A 37 -3.94 -2.62 -0.98
CA GLY A 37 -4.74 -2.03 -2.05
C GLY A 37 -3.96 -1.82 -3.34
N ARG A 38 -4.69 -1.59 -4.42
CA ARG A 38 -4.13 -1.22 -5.72
C ARG A 38 -5.01 -0.16 -6.38
N TYR A 39 -4.41 0.88 -6.92
CA TYR A 39 -5.10 1.96 -7.61
C TYR A 39 -4.27 2.44 -8.81
N ARG A 40 -4.93 3.02 -9.82
CA ARG A 40 -4.19 3.70 -10.89
C ARG A 40 -3.69 5.02 -10.37
N ASP A 41 -2.43 5.32 -10.67
CA ASP A 41 -1.84 6.60 -10.34
C ASP A 41 -2.58 7.71 -11.10
N PRO A 42 -3.29 8.64 -10.41
CA PRO A 42 -4.04 9.68 -11.08
C PRO A 42 -3.13 10.73 -11.72
N SER A 43 -1.82 10.75 -11.43
CA SER A 43 -0.85 11.61 -12.09
C SER A 43 -0.29 11.04 -13.40
N ARG A 44 -0.59 9.78 -13.75
CA ARG A 44 -0.20 9.18 -15.03
C ARG A 44 -1.45 8.88 -15.88
N PRO A 45 -1.62 9.56 -17.03
CA PRO A 45 -2.77 9.40 -17.92
C PRO A 45 -2.77 8.06 -18.68
#